data_AF-A0A2E0JCE6-F1
#
_entry.id   AF-A0A2E0JCE6-F1
#
_cell.length_a   1.000
_cell.length_b   1.000
_cell.length_c   1.000
_cell.angle_alpha   90.00
_cell.angle_beta   90.00
_cell.angle_gamma   90.00
#
_symmetry.space_group_name_H-M   'P 1'
#
loop_
_entity.id
_entity.type
_entity.pdbx_description
1 polymer ?
#
loop_
_entity_poly.entity_id
_entity_poly.type
_entity_poly.pdbx_seq_one_letter_code
_entity_poly.pdbx_strand_id
1 'polypeptide(L)'
;METWEENLRGYKQVAWIRFIPLLFAVVGMPLLLKMVPPNPFYGVRTKATLASVSVWYQANFWAGLVAVVLGLLAAGASAAIHRSATIPDNMKMLITVSATVVVAAAMTVAGIVAS
;
A
#
# COMPACT_ATOMS: atom_id res chain seq x y z
N MET A 1 37.12 -3.41 -5.24
CA MET A 1 36.69 -2.67 -4.03
C MET A 1 35.64 -1.60 -4.36
N GLU A 2 35.63 -1.06 -5.58
CA GLU A 2 34.62 -0.10 -6.08
C GLU A 2 33.16 -0.58 -5.94
N THR A 3 32.89 -1.86 -6.25
CA THR A 3 31.52 -2.41 -6.29
C THR A 3 30.83 -2.53 -4.92
N TRP A 4 31.56 -2.70 -3.83
CA TRP A 4 30.97 -2.87 -2.49
C TRP A 4 30.54 -1.54 -1.88
N GLU A 5 31.33 -0.48 -2.06
CA GLU A 5 30.97 0.86 -1.58
C GLU A 5 29.83 1.48 -2.40
N GLU A 6 29.80 1.24 -3.72
CA GLU A 6 28.68 1.64 -4.58
C GLU A 6 27.37 0.95 -4.17
N ASN A 7 27.41 -0.37 -3.92
CA ASN A 7 26.24 -1.12 -3.45
C ASN A 7 25.75 -0.62 -2.08
N LEU A 8 26.66 -0.34 -1.14
CA LEU A 8 26.30 0.20 0.18
C LEU A 8 25.72 1.63 0.09
N ARG A 9 26.23 2.49 -0.81
CA ARG A 9 25.66 3.82 -1.08
C ARG A 9 24.26 3.71 -1.69
N GLY A 10 24.09 2.86 -2.70
CA GLY A 10 22.79 2.61 -3.32
C GLY A 10 21.76 2.09 -2.30
N TYR A 11 22.15 1.16 -1.43
CA TYR A 11 21.29 0.61 -0.38
C TYR A 11 20.84 1.66 0.63
N LYS A 12 21.75 2.46 1.18
CA LYS A 12 21.39 3.55 2.11
C LYS A 12 20.43 4.55 1.44
N GLN A 13 20.59 4.78 0.14
CA GLN A 13 19.73 5.69 -0.63
C GLN A 13 18.31 5.16 -0.82
N VAL A 14 18.10 3.83 -0.85
CA VAL A 14 16.76 3.21 -1.00
C VAL A 14 16.18 2.65 0.29
N ALA A 15 16.83 2.83 1.44
CA ALA A 15 16.39 2.29 2.73
C ALA A 15 14.98 2.76 3.16
N TRP A 16 14.49 3.86 2.60
CA TRP A 16 13.13 4.37 2.81
C TRP A 16 12.05 3.50 2.13
N ILE A 17 12.41 2.69 1.13
CA ILE A 17 11.46 1.89 0.34
C ILE A 17 10.65 0.91 1.21
N ARG A 18 11.25 0.44 2.32
CA ARG A 18 10.61 -0.47 3.28
C ARG A 18 9.37 0.11 3.97
N PHE A 19 9.19 1.43 3.91
CA PHE A 19 8.06 2.12 4.49
C PHE A 19 6.96 2.47 3.46
N ILE A 20 7.17 2.23 2.17
CA ILE A 20 6.14 2.51 1.14
C ILE A 20 4.80 1.83 1.44
N PRO A 21 4.74 0.55 1.88
CA PRO A 21 3.45 -0.07 2.18
C PRO A 21 2.67 0.64 3.29
N LEU A 22 3.36 1.34 4.21
CA LEU A 22 2.72 2.11 5.27
C LEU A 22 1.86 3.26 4.73
N LEU A 23 2.22 3.79 3.55
CA LEU A 23 1.43 4.85 2.91
C LEU A 23 0.00 4.38 2.62
N PHE A 24 -0.21 3.10 2.29
CA PHE A 24 -1.54 2.53 2.08
C PHE A 24 -2.38 2.52 3.35
N ALA A 25 -1.77 2.31 4.51
CA ALA A 25 -2.50 2.42 5.77
C ALA A 25 -2.87 3.87 6.09
N VAL A 26 -1.98 4.81 5.80
CA VAL A 26 -2.24 6.24 6.00
C VAL A 26 -3.37 6.74 5.08
N VAL A 27 -3.33 6.40 3.78
CA VAL A 27 -4.40 6.81 2.85
C VAL A 27 -5.66 5.95 2.97
N GLY A 28 -5.57 4.73 3.52
CA GLY A 28 -6.74 3.90 3.80
C GLY A 28 -7.57 4.42 4.98
N MET A 29 -6.92 5.05 5.97
CA MET A 29 -7.56 5.52 7.20
C MET A 29 -8.76 6.47 6.96
N PRO A 30 -8.64 7.55 6.16
CA PRO A 30 -9.78 8.43 5.88
C PRO A 30 -10.97 7.72 5.22
N LEU A 31 -10.71 6.69 4.40
CA LEU A 31 -11.76 5.87 3.77
C LEU A 31 -12.43 4.95 4.78
N LEU A 32 -11.65 4.25 5.60
CA LEU A 32 -12.12 3.37 6.67
C LEU A 32 -13.01 4.12 7.68
N LEU A 33 -12.60 5.35 8.02
CA LEU A 33 -13.33 6.23 8.94
C LEU A 33 -14.49 6.98 8.28
N LYS A 34 -14.76 6.74 6.99
CA LYS A 34 -15.82 7.41 6.22
C LYS A 34 -15.72 8.95 6.25
N MET A 35 -14.51 9.49 6.31
CA MET A 35 -14.25 10.92 6.41
C MET A 35 -14.29 11.63 5.05
N VAL A 36 -14.13 10.89 3.97
CA VAL A 36 -13.99 11.45 2.62
C VAL A 36 -15.33 11.38 1.88
N PRO A 37 -15.94 12.53 1.49
CA PRO A 37 -17.15 12.53 0.67
C PRO A 37 -16.86 12.11 -0.79
N PRO A 38 -17.91 11.75 -1.57
CA PRO A 38 -17.78 11.45 -2.99
C PRO A 38 -17.00 12.53 -3.74
N ASN A 39 -15.94 12.12 -4.44
CA ASN A 39 -15.07 13.04 -5.17
C ASN A 39 -14.38 12.33 -6.35
N PRO A 40 -13.89 13.07 -7.35
CA PRO A 40 -13.31 12.47 -8.55
C PRO A 40 -11.84 12.07 -8.42
N PHE A 41 -11.18 12.26 -7.26
CA PHE A 41 -9.71 12.10 -7.13
C PHE A 41 -9.26 11.01 -6.16
N TYR A 42 -10.08 10.65 -5.18
CA TYR A 42 -9.70 9.82 -4.04
C TYR A 42 -10.63 8.62 -3.88
N GLY A 43 -10.10 7.51 -3.34
CA GLY A 43 -10.87 6.28 -3.16
C GLY A 43 -11.15 5.50 -4.45
N VAL A 44 -11.93 4.43 -4.32
CA VAL A 44 -12.39 3.59 -5.43
C VAL A 44 -13.58 4.27 -6.10
N ARG A 45 -13.41 4.55 -7.39
CA ARG A 45 -14.34 5.34 -8.19
C ARG A 45 -14.89 4.47 -9.32
N THR A 46 -16.13 4.02 -9.14
CA THR A 46 -16.93 3.35 -10.16
C THR A 46 -18.12 4.24 -10.52
N LYS A 47 -18.84 3.90 -11.61
CA LYS A 47 -20.10 4.59 -11.93
C LYS A 47 -21.10 4.51 -10.77
N ALA A 48 -21.13 3.38 -10.05
CA ALA A 48 -22.02 3.17 -8.92
C ALA A 48 -21.64 4.03 -7.70
N THR A 49 -20.35 4.06 -7.32
CA THR A 49 -19.90 4.86 -6.16
C THR A 49 -20.05 6.35 -6.40
N LEU A 50 -19.93 6.82 -7.64
CA LEU A 50 -20.12 8.25 -7.97
C LEU A 50 -21.60 8.64 -8.10
N ALA A 51 -22.49 7.68 -8.38
CA ALA A 51 -23.93 7.94 -8.49
C ALA A 51 -24.66 7.88 -7.14
N SER A 52 -24.09 7.23 -6.12
CA SER A 52 -24.74 7.03 -4.82
C SER A 52 -23.79 7.22 -3.64
N VAL A 53 -24.18 8.11 -2.71
CA VAL A 53 -23.44 8.39 -1.47
C VAL A 53 -23.37 7.16 -0.56
N SER A 54 -24.42 6.34 -0.50
CA SER A 54 -24.40 5.12 0.31
C SER A 54 -23.42 4.09 -0.23
N VAL A 55 -23.43 3.88 -1.55
CA VAL A 55 -22.50 2.99 -2.25
C VAL A 55 -21.06 3.49 -2.11
N TRP A 56 -20.85 4.81 -2.22
CA TRP A 56 -19.54 5.42 -2.00
C TRP A 56 -18.93 5.01 -0.66
N TYR A 57 -19.67 5.20 0.44
CA TYR A 57 -19.15 4.90 1.78
C TYR A 57 -19.03 3.40 2.04
N GLN A 58 -19.88 2.57 1.44
CA GLN A 58 -19.77 1.12 1.55
C GLN A 58 -18.52 0.58 0.84
N ALA A 59 -18.36 0.93 -0.44
CA ALA A 59 -17.21 0.51 -1.25
C ALA A 59 -15.89 1.01 -0.65
N ASN A 60 -15.83 2.30 -0.30
CA ASN A 60 -14.60 2.89 0.24
C ASN A 60 -14.30 2.45 1.67
N PHE A 61 -15.30 2.07 2.47
CA PHE A 61 -15.03 1.43 3.77
C PHE A 61 -14.23 0.14 3.59
N TRP A 62 -14.67 -0.74 2.69
CA TRP A 62 -13.97 -2.01 2.43
C TRP A 62 -12.60 -1.81 1.78
N ALA A 63 -12.49 -0.89 0.83
CA ALA A 63 -11.20 -0.51 0.25
C ALA A 63 -10.23 0.04 1.32
N GLY A 64 -10.72 0.93 2.18
CA GLY A 64 -9.97 1.49 3.30
C GLY A 64 -9.53 0.44 4.31
N LEU A 65 -10.42 -0.48 4.70
CA LEU A 65 -10.11 -1.58 5.61
C LEU A 65 -8.98 -2.46 5.06
N VAL A 66 -9.09 -2.88 3.80
CA VAL A 66 -8.06 -3.71 3.15
C VAL A 66 -6.75 -2.94 3.03
N ALA A 67 -6.78 -1.66 2.65
CA ALA A 67 -5.59 -0.81 2.56
C ALA A 67 -4.87 -0.67 3.92
N VAL A 68 -5.63 -0.47 5.00
CA VAL A 68 -5.08 -0.37 6.37
C VAL A 68 -4.48 -1.70 6.82
N VAL A 69 -5.24 -2.79 6.77
CA VAL A 69 -4.78 -4.08 7.28
C VAL A 69 -3.60 -4.59 6.46
N LEU A 70 -3.72 -4.64 5.13
CA LEU A 70 -2.64 -5.17 4.29
C LEU A 70 -1.44 -4.21 4.21
N GLY A 71 -1.65 -2.90 4.25
CA GLY A 71 -0.56 -1.92 4.29
C GLY A 71 0.29 -2.06 5.55
N LEU A 72 -0.33 -2.24 6.72
CA LEU A 72 0.37 -2.50 7.98
C LEU A 72 1.11 -3.85 7.96
N LEU A 73 0.47 -4.91 7.47
CA LEU A 73 1.10 -6.23 7.36
C LEU A 73 2.31 -6.19 6.41
N ALA A 74 2.16 -5.56 5.24
CA ALA A 74 3.23 -5.42 4.26
C ALA A 74 4.38 -4.54 4.78
N ALA A 75 4.07 -3.48 5.54
CA ALA A 75 5.10 -2.65 6.18
C ALA A 75 5.87 -3.44 7.25
N GLY A 76 5.18 -4.21 8.09
CA GLY A 76 5.79 -5.09 9.09
C GLY A 76 6.69 -6.16 8.45
N ALA A 77 6.17 -6.84 7.41
CA ALA A 77 6.94 -7.84 6.65
C ALA A 77 8.16 -7.22 5.98
N SER A 78 8.02 -6.05 5.34
CA SER A 78 9.14 -5.36 4.71
C SER A 78 10.20 -4.96 5.74
N ALA A 79 9.79 -4.45 6.91
CA ALA A 79 10.73 -4.13 8.00
C ALA A 79 11.48 -5.37 8.51
N ALA A 80 10.81 -6.52 8.61
CA ALA A 80 11.44 -7.79 9.01
C ALA A 80 12.43 -8.30 7.95
N ILE A 81 12.03 -8.29 6.67
CA ILE A 81 12.87 -8.72 5.54
C ILE A 81 14.14 -7.87 5.43
N HIS A 82 14.03 -6.56 5.64
CA HIS A 82 15.17 -5.65 5.58
C HIS A 82 16.17 -5.83 6.73
N ARG A 83 15.81 -6.56 7.80
CA ARG A 83 16.75 -6.97 8.86
C ARG A 83 17.53 -8.23 8.51
N SER A 84 17.13 -8.97 7.47
CA SER A 84 17.82 -10.20 7.07
C SER A 84 19.14 -9.90 6.38
N ALA A 85 20.22 -10.48 6.90
CA ALA A 85 21.55 -10.45 6.27
C ALA A 85 21.67 -11.48 5.13
N THR A 86 20.76 -12.47 5.06
CA THR A 86 20.83 -13.58 4.10
C THR A 86 20.17 -13.22 2.77
N ILE A 87 19.16 -12.35 2.77
CA ILE A 87 18.41 -12.00 1.57
C ILE A 87 19.18 -10.91 0.80
N PRO A 88 19.47 -11.10 -0.50
CA PRO A 88 20.06 -10.08 -1.35
C PRO A 88 19.16 -8.83 -1.48
N ASP A 89 19.76 -7.65 -1.59
CA ASP A 89 19.02 -6.39 -1.53
C ASP A 89 18.04 -6.19 -2.71
N ASN A 90 18.39 -6.65 -3.90
CA ASN A 90 17.49 -6.66 -5.06
C ASN A 90 16.22 -7.49 -4.80
N MET A 91 16.34 -8.62 -4.07
CA MET A 91 15.19 -9.43 -3.67
C MET A 91 14.35 -8.73 -2.60
N LYS A 92 14.97 -8.06 -1.62
CA LYS A 92 14.23 -7.25 -0.62
C LYS A 92 13.40 -6.15 -1.28
N MET A 93 14.01 -5.47 -2.25
CA MET A 93 13.35 -4.43 -3.06
C MET A 93 12.17 -5.03 -3.85
N LEU A 94 12.42 -6.11 -4.60
CA LEU A 94 11.39 -6.78 -5.40
C LEU A 94 10.21 -7.26 -4.54
N ILE A 95 10.47 -7.86 -3.38
CA ILE A 95 9.41 -8.32 -2.47
C ILE A 95 8.59 -7.13 -1.94
N THR A 96 9.25 -6.04 -1.56
CA THR A 96 8.57 -4.85 -1.02
C THR A 96 7.70 -4.15 -2.05
N VAL A 97 8.21 -3.98 -3.27
CA VAL A 97 7.45 -3.41 -4.39
C VAL A 97 6.27 -4.31 -4.75
N SER A 98 6.51 -5.62 -4.89
CA SER A 98 5.45 -6.60 -5.19
C SER A 98 4.35 -6.58 -4.13
N ALA A 99 4.71 -6.60 -2.84
CA ALA A 99 3.75 -6.52 -1.74
C ALA A 99 2.92 -5.23 -1.80
N THR A 100 3.56 -4.09 -2.12
CA THR A 100 2.87 -2.80 -2.28
C THR A 100 1.84 -2.84 -3.41
N VAL A 101 2.21 -3.40 -4.56
CA VAL A 101 1.29 -3.56 -5.70
C VAL A 101 0.11 -4.47 -5.35
N VAL A 102 0.36 -5.55 -4.62
CA VAL A 102 -0.69 -6.46 -4.13
C VAL A 102 -1.66 -5.74 -3.20
N VAL A 103 -1.17 -4.91 -2.27
CA VAL A 103 -2.04 -4.08 -1.39
C VAL A 103 -2.94 -3.17 -2.22
N ALA A 104 -2.37 -2.46 -3.20
CA ALA A 104 -3.11 -1.54 -4.08
C ALA A 104 -4.19 -2.26 -4.91
N ALA A 105 -3.85 -3.41 -5.48
CA ALA A 105 -4.79 -4.24 -6.23
C ALA A 105 -5.91 -4.77 -5.32
N ALA A 106 -5.56 -5.31 -4.16
CA ALA A 106 -6.52 -5.89 -3.21
C ALA A 106 -7.52 -4.85 -2.71
N MET A 107 -7.08 -3.64 -2.33
CA MET A 107 -8.00 -2.59 -1.90
C MET A 107 -8.94 -2.14 -3.03
N THR A 108 -8.46 -2.11 -4.27
CA THR A 108 -9.26 -1.73 -5.44
C THR A 108 -10.32 -2.80 -5.72
N VAL A 109 -9.93 -4.08 -5.71
CA VAL A 109 -10.85 -5.20 -5.88
C VAL A 109 -11.91 -5.21 -4.78
N ALA A 110 -11.51 -5.02 -3.52
CA ALA A 110 -12.44 -4.96 -2.39
C ALA A 110 -13.48 -3.85 -2.56
N GLY A 111 -13.05 -2.65 -2.97
CA GLY A 111 -13.98 -1.55 -3.24
C GLY A 111 -14.92 -1.82 -4.41
N ILE A 112 -14.43 -2.43 -5.50
CA ILE A 112 -15.26 -2.79 -6.67
C ILE A 112 -16.30 -3.84 -6.30
N VAL A 113 -15.91 -4.89 -5.56
CA VAL A 113 -16.82 -5.97 -5.13
C VAL A 113 -17.89 -5.46 -4.16
N ALA A 114 -17.57 -4.42 -3.38
CA ALA A 114 -18.50 -3.77 -2.46
C ALA A 114 -19.28 -2.59 -3.05
N SER A 115 -19.11 -2.30 -4.35
CA SER A 115 -19.82 -1.23 -5.09
C SER A 115 -21.17 -1.70 -5.64
#